data_AF-A0A392UT19-F1
#
_entry.id   AF-A0A392UT19-F1
#
_cell.length_a   1.000
_cell.length_b   1.000
_cell.length_c   1.000
_cell.angle_alpha   90.00
_cell.angle_beta   90.00
_cell.angle_gamma   90.00
#
_symmetry.space_group_name_H-M   'P 1'
#
loop_
_entity.id
_entity.type
_entity.pdbx_description
1 polymer ?
#
loop_
_entity_poly.entity_id
_entity_poly.type
_entity_poly.pdbx_seq_one_letter_code
_entity_poly.pdbx_strand_id
1 'polypeptide(L)' 'CMFSAIKDEIEHWTLNVRNPVKDFLGRPGTEWFKYSGGERPTKIRLGDFKPIARA' A
#
# COMPACT_ATOMS: atom_id res chain seq x y z
N CYS A 1 14.56 -15.76 1.86
CA CYS A 1 13.13 -16.13 1.83
C CYS A 1 12.40 -15.36 0.74
N MET A 2 11.48 -16.02 0.02
CA MET A 2 10.73 -15.45 -1.11
C MET A 2 9.96 -14.15 -0.75
N PHE A 3 9.42 -14.08 0.48
CA PHE A 3 8.73 -12.90 0.99
C PHE A 3 9.61 -11.64 1.05
N SER A 4 10.89 -11.77 1.40
CA SER A 4 11.81 -10.62 1.46
C SER A 4 12.05 -10.04 0.08
N ALA A 5 12.31 -10.90 -0.92
CA ALA A 5 12.57 -10.47 -2.29
C ALA A 5 11.37 -9.71 -2.89
N ILE A 6 10.15 -10.20 -2.65
CA ILE A 6 8.93 -9.52 -3.09
C ILE A 6 8.74 -8.20 -2.34
N LYS A 7 9.02 -8.15 -1.04
CA LYS A 7 8.95 -6.91 -0.25
C LYS A 7 9.93 -5.85 -0.78
N ASP A 8 11.17 -6.24 -1.06
CA ASP A 8 12.19 -5.36 -1.65
C ASP A 8 11.75 -4.85 -3.02
N GLU A 9 11.21 -5.70 -3.89
CA GLU A 9 10.69 -5.27 -5.19
C GLU A 9 9.56 -4.25 -5.04
N ILE A 10 8.57 -4.54 -4.19
CA ILE A 10 7.44 -3.66 -3.93
C ILE A 10 7.92 -2.33 -3.34
N GLU A 11 8.95 -2.32 -2.48
CA GLU A 11 9.54 -1.09 -1.92
C GLU A 11 10.12 -0.15 -2.98
N HIS A 12 10.50 -0.66 -4.14
CA HIS A 12 11.01 0.14 -5.27
C HIS A 12 9.92 0.61 -6.24
N TRP A 13 8.68 0.12 -6.10
CA TRP A 13 7.58 0.59 -6.94
C TRP A 13 7.32 2.09 -6.78
N THR A 14 7.13 2.76 -7.91
CA THR A 14 6.74 4.18 -7.95
C THR A 14 5.29 4.34 -7.50
N LEU A 15 4.90 5.56 -7.11
CA LEU A 15 3.51 5.86 -6.74
C LEU A 15 2.53 5.56 -7.87
N ASN A 16 2.94 5.71 -9.14
CA ASN A 16 2.08 5.42 -10.29
C ASN A 16 1.70 3.93 -10.36
N VAL A 17 2.62 3.03 -9.98
CA VAL A 17 2.35 1.58 -9.94
C VAL A 17 1.52 1.22 -8.71
N ARG A 18 1.75 1.90 -7.57
CA ARG A 18 1.04 1.60 -6.31
C ARG A 18 -0.37 2.16 -6.26
N ASN A 19 -0.62 3.35 -6.80
CA ASN A 19 -1.91 4.03 -6.70
C ASN A 19 -3.09 3.17 -7.18
N PRO A 20 -3.02 2.43 -8.30
CA PRO A 20 -4.06 1.48 -8.70
C PRO A 20 -4.42 0.46 -7.61
N VAL A 21 -3.43 -0.04 -6.86
CA VAL A 21 -3.66 -0.97 -5.74
C VAL A 21 -4.41 -0.27 -4.59
N LYS A 22 -4.02 0.96 -4.26
CA LYS A 22 -4.75 1.77 -3.26
C LYS A 22 -6.16 2.10 -3.71
N ASP A 23 -6.36 2.46 -4.97
CA ASP A 23 -7.68 2.80 -5.49
C ASP A 23 -8.60 1.57 -5.56
N PHE A 24 -8.00 0.39 -5.75
CA PHE A 24 -8.71 -0.87 -5.65
C PHE A 24 -9.17 -1.17 -4.22
N LEU A 25 -8.26 -1.11 -3.24
CA LEU A 25 -8.52 -1.51 -1.84
C LEU A 25 -9.19 -0.42 -0.99
N GLY A 26 -8.80 0.83 -1.19
CA GLY A 26 -9.16 2.00 -0.38
C GLY A 26 -10.34 2.78 -0.95
N ARG A 27 -10.93 3.63 -0.11
CA ARG A 27 -11.98 4.58 -0.49
C ARG A 27 -11.39 5.72 -1.33
N PRO A 28 -12.20 6.42 -2.15
CA PRO A 28 -11.75 7.63 -2.83
C PRO A 28 -11.15 8.63 -1.83
N GLY A 29 -9.99 9.22 -2.18
CA GLY A 29 -9.27 10.16 -1.31
C GLY A 29 -8.38 9.52 -0.24
N THR A 30 -8.24 8.18 -0.22
CA THR A 30 -7.29 7.51 0.69
C THR A 30 -5.86 7.98 0.43
N GLU A 31 -5.15 8.35 1.49
CA GLU A 31 -3.74 8.72 1.43
C GLU A 31 -2.82 7.54 1.76
N TRP A 32 -1.61 7.58 1.19
CA TRP A 32 -0.57 6.65 1.58
C TRP A 32 0.12 7.12 2.86
N PHE A 33 0.27 6.22 3.82
CA PHE A 33 1.01 6.47 5.05
C PHE A 33 2.39 5.80 5.02
N LYS A 34 3.39 6.50 5.57
CA LYS A 34 4.74 5.97 5.73
C LYS A 34 4.78 4.92 6.84
N TYR A 35 5.47 3.81 6.62
CA TYR A 35 5.83 2.88 7.68
C TYR A 35 7.13 3.34 8.36
N SER A 36 7.18 3.28 9.69
CA SER A 36 8.41 3.45 10.46
C SER A 36 9.40 2.34 10.07
N GLY A 37 10.41 2.68 9.26
CA GLY A 37 11.42 1.75 8.75
C GLY A 37 11.45 1.57 7.23
N GLY A 38 10.51 2.17 6.48
CA GLY A 38 10.55 2.18 5.01
C GLY A 38 10.68 3.60 4.46
N GLU A 39 11.38 3.75 3.33
CA GLU A 39 11.52 5.07 2.68
C GLU A 39 10.22 5.53 2.02
N ARG A 40 9.50 4.61 1.38
CA ARG A 40 8.29 4.92 0.60
C ARG A 40 7.01 4.59 1.36
N PRO A 41 5.93 5.37 1.19
CA PRO A 41 4.69 5.13 1.89
C PRO A 41 3.94 3.95 1.26
N THR A 42 3.50 3.02 2.11
CA THR A 42 2.91 1.72 1.74
C THR A 42 1.67 1.36 2.56
N LYS A 43 1.31 2.16 3.58
CA LYS A 43 0.21 1.86 4.50
C LYS A 43 -1.07 2.61 4.12
N ILE A 44 -2.20 1.95 4.36
CA ILE A 44 -3.55 2.52 4.32
C ILE A 44 -4.15 2.32 5.72
N ARG A 45 -4.91 3.28 6.24
CA ARG A 45 -5.59 3.10 7.54
C ARG A 45 -6.71 2.08 7.38
N LEU A 46 -6.94 1.26 8.41
CA LEU A 46 -8.00 0.25 8.38
C LEU A 46 -9.39 0.84 8.06
N GLY A 47 -9.68 2.04 8.60
CA GLY A 47 -10.93 2.76 8.33
C GLY A 47 -11.13 3.16 6.85
N ASP A 48 -10.03 3.34 6.11
CA ASP A 48 -10.05 3.82 4.74
C ASP A 48 -10.22 2.69 3.72
N PHE A 49 -10.09 1.42 4.13
CA PHE A 49 -10.41 0.29 3.25
C PHE A 49 -11.90 0.25 2.89
N LYS A 50 -12.18 -0.11 1.63
CA LYS A 50 -13.52 -0.53 1.19
C LYS A 50 -13.94 -1.76 1.99
N PRO A 51 -15.25 -1.95 2.29
CA PRO A 51 -15.71 -3.10 3.04
C PRO A 51 -15.27 -4.45 2.47
N ILE A 52 -15.27 -4.59 1.13
CA ILE A 52 -14.85 -5.83 0.43
C ILE A 52 -13.35 -6.16 0.60
N ALA A 53 -12.54 -5.18 0.95
CA ALA A 53 -11.09 -5.33 1.13
C ALA A 53 -10.69 -5.52 2.61
N ARG A 54 -11.66 -5.60 3.51
CA ARG A 54 -11.44 -5.90 4.93
C ARG A 54 -11.54 -7.41 5.10
N ALA A 55 -10.45 -8.03 5.57
CA ALA A 55 -10.39 -9.44 5.93
C ALA A 55 -11.11 -9.70 7.25
#